data_AF-A0A521IAB9-F1
#
_entry.id   AF-A0A521IAB9-F1
#
_cell.length_a   1.000
_cell.length_b   1.000
_cell.length_c   1.000
_cell.angle_alpha   90.00
_cell.angle_beta   90.00
_cell.angle_gamma   90.00
#
_symmetry.space_group_name_H-M   'P 1'
#
loop_
_entity.id
_entity.type
_entity.pdbx_description
1 polymer ?
#
loop_
_entity_poly.entity_id
_entity_poly.type
_entity_poly.pdbx_seq_one_letter_code
_entity_poly.pdbx_strand_id
1 'polypeptide(L)'
;MMNIYKGQTALRLTVRTGGPLSNLVSCEIRYCKPDGVRGSFPALVKDASRGIVYHDIDSGELDVAGWWVFWVYLGFDDGRQAPGDAVRVFVAEEGS
;
A
#
# COMPACT_ATOMS: atom_id res chain seq x y z
N MET A 1 15.32 -9.25 -9.49
CA MET A 1 14.19 -8.68 -8.73
C MET A 1 14.65 -8.54 -7.29
N MET A 2 14.52 -7.37 -6.68
CA MET A 2 14.96 -7.14 -5.30
C MET A 2 13.91 -7.74 -4.36
N ASN A 3 14.32 -8.57 -3.40
CA ASN A 3 13.42 -9.01 -2.34
C ASN A 3 13.07 -7.84 -1.43
N ILE A 4 11.87 -7.85 -0.85
CA ILE A 4 11.47 -6.92 0.20
C ILE A 4 11.77 -7.60 1.53
N TYR A 5 12.43 -6.89 2.45
CA TYR A 5 12.81 -7.43 3.74
C TYR A 5 12.01 -6.81 4.88
N LYS A 6 11.83 -7.60 5.94
CA LYS A 6 11.27 -7.13 7.20
C LYS A 6 12.10 -5.98 7.76
N GLY A 7 11.44 -4.93 8.23
CA GLY A 7 12.08 -3.73 8.77
C GLY A 7 12.72 -2.82 7.72
N GLN A 8 12.58 -3.10 6.42
CA GLN A 8 13.11 -2.25 5.37
C GLN A 8 12.37 -0.91 5.30
N THR A 9 13.11 0.19 5.46
CA THR A 9 12.57 1.56 5.42
C THR A 9 12.85 2.27 4.08
N ALA A 10 13.89 1.86 3.36
CA ALA A 10 14.14 2.33 1.99
C ALA A 10 13.23 1.58 0.99
N LEU A 11 11.91 1.75 1.13
CA LEU A 11 10.90 1.13 0.27
C LEU A 11 9.71 2.07 0.08
N ARG A 12 9.25 2.19 -1.16
CA ARG A 12 8.02 2.90 -1.50
C ARG A 12 7.00 1.94 -2.09
N LEU A 13 5.84 1.82 -1.47
CA LEU A 13 4.68 1.19 -2.08
C LEU A 13 4.06 2.19 -3.05
N THR A 14 3.98 1.83 -4.33
CA THR A 14 3.32 2.67 -5.34
C THR A 14 2.17 1.89 -5.95
N VAL A 15 0.99 2.49 -5.98
CA VAL A 15 -0.18 1.92 -6.62
C VAL A 15 -0.65 2.81 -7.76
N ARG A 16 -0.98 2.18 -8.89
CA ARG A 16 -1.62 2.84 -10.02
C ARG A 16 -3.09 2.40 -10.07
N THR A 17 -3.98 3.36 -9.86
CA THR A 17 -5.42 3.14 -9.67
C THR A 17 -6.20 3.03 -10.99
N GLY A 18 -5.54 3.25 -12.13
CA GLY A 18 -6.12 3.04 -13.47
C GLY A 18 -6.93 4.21 -14.03
N GLY A 19 -7.19 5.25 -13.23
CA GLY A 19 -7.92 6.44 -13.66
C GLY A 19 -7.50 7.70 -12.89
N PRO A 20 -7.94 8.89 -13.33
CA PRO A 20 -7.64 10.13 -12.63
C PRO A 20 -8.30 10.16 -11.25
N LEU A 21 -7.60 10.76 -10.28
CA LEU A 21 -8.02 10.91 -8.89
C LEU A 21 -8.54 12.34 -8.66
N SER A 22 -9.69 12.66 -9.25
CA SER A 22 -10.43 13.87 -8.93
C SER A 22 -11.27 13.65 -7.67
N ASN A 23 -11.40 14.68 -6.83
CA ASN A 23 -12.32 14.70 -5.68
C ASN A 23 -12.03 13.64 -4.60
N LEU A 24 -10.76 13.29 -4.43
CA LEU A 24 -10.31 12.32 -3.43
C LEU A 24 -10.29 12.98 -2.04
N VAL A 25 -10.96 12.35 -1.06
CA VAL A 25 -10.97 12.78 0.35
C VAL A 25 -10.07 11.91 1.20
N SER A 26 -9.99 10.62 0.88
CA SER A 26 -9.12 9.68 1.58
C SER A 26 -8.42 8.72 0.61
N CYS A 27 -7.16 8.43 0.93
CA CYS A 27 -6.35 7.47 0.19
C CYS A 27 -5.56 6.64 1.18
N GLU A 28 -5.73 5.33 1.12
CA GLU A 28 -5.06 4.39 2.01
C GLU A 28 -4.52 3.21 1.20
N ILE A 29 -3.36 2.69 1.61
CA ILE A 29 -2.92 1.35 1.21
C ILE A 29 -3.22 0.42 2.36
N ARG A 30 -4.26 -0.39 2.21
CA ARG A 30 -4.68 -1.38 3.19
C ARG A 30 -3.84 -2.64 3.06
N TYR A 31 -3.68 -3.32 4.18
CA TYR A 31 -2.90 -4.55 4.23
C TYR A 31 -3.51 -5.62 5.13
N CYS A 32 -3.11 -6.85 4.84
CA CYS A 32 -3.22 -7.99 5.72
C CYS A 32 -1.82 -8.56 5.92
N LYS A 33 -1.37 -8.56 7.18
CA LYS A 33 -0.11 -9.16 7.61
C LYS A 33 -0.17 -10.70 7.51
N PRO A 34 0.99 -11.38 7.50
CA PRO A 34 1.05 -12.84 7.53
C PRO A 34 0.42 -13.47 8.78
N ASP A 35 0.40 -12.74 9.90
CA ASP A 35 -0.22 -13.15 11.16
C ASP A 35 -1.76 -12.97 11.18
N GLY A 36 -2.34 -12.42 10.11
CA GLY A 36 -3.77 -12.17 9.96
C GLY A 36 -4.23 -10.78 10.44
N VAL A 37 -3.34 -9.97 11.03
CA VAL A 37 -3.67 -8.59 11.42
C VAL A 37 -3.91 -7.74 10.17
N ARG A 38 -4.98 -6.96 10.20
CA ARG A 38 -5.31 -5.99 9.14
C ARG A 38 -5.04 -4.58 9.60
N GLY A 39 -4.65 -3.74 8.65
CA GLY A 39 -4.45 -2.32 8.90
C GLY A 39 -4.42 -1.52 7.62
N SER A 40 -4.04 -0.25 7.74
CA SER A 40 -3.89 0.66 6.63
C SER A 40 -2.69 1.56 6.84
N PHE A 41 -2.03 1.91 5.73
CA PHE A 41 -1.07 2.99 5.65
C PHE A 41 -1.74 4.19 4.98
N PRO A 42 -1.56 5.42 5.51
CA PRO A 42 -2.00 6.61 4.82
C PRO A 42 -1.20 6.75 3.51
N ALA A 43 -1.87 7.04 2.40
CA ALA A 43 -1.20 7.17 1.11
C ALA A 43 -1.31 8.60 0.57
N LEU A 44 -0.26 9.04 -0.11
CA LEU A 44 -0.14 10.34 -0.74
C LEU A 44 -0.32 10.23 -2.25
N VAL A 45 -0.92 11.26 -2.86
CA VAL A 45 -1.09 11.34 -4.31
C VAL A 45 0.20 11.86 -4.92
N LYS A 46 0.85 11.05 -5.76
CA LYS A 46 2.04 11.46 -6.54
C LYS A 46 1.62 12.17 -7.83
N ASP A 47 0.63 11.62 -8.52
CA ASP A 47 0.11 12.15 -9.78
C ASP A 47 -1.38 11.84 -9.87
N ALA A 48 -2.21 12.86 -9.65
CA ALA A 48 -3.66 12.72 -9.68
C ALA A 48 -4.17 12.39 -11.10
N SER A 49 -3.54 12.93 -12.15
CA SER A 49 -3.99 12.73 -13.53
C SER A 49 -3.77 11.29 -14.02
N ARG A 50 -2.68 10.66 -13.55
CA ARG A 50 -2.32 9.28 -13.88
C ARG A 50 -2.80 8.25 -12.86
N GLY A 51 -3.41 8.72 -11.78
CA GLY A 51 -3.92 7.87 -10.70
C GLY A 51 -2.83 7.18 -9.89
N ILE A 52 -1.72 7.86 -9.65
CA ILE A 52 -0.57 7.29 -8.93
C ILE A 52 -0.59 7.78 -7.49
N VAL A 53 -0.66 6.81 -6.57
CA VAL A 53 -0.56 7.04 -5.12
C VAL A 53 0.60 6.23 -4.55
N TYR A 54 1.13 6.68 -3.42
CA TYR A 54 2.25 6.00 -2.79
C TYR A 54 2.24 6.14 -1.27
N HIS A 55 2.96 5.23 -0.62
CA HIS A 55 3.35 5.31 0.78
C HIS A 55 4.83 4.97 0.89
N ASP A 56 5.58 5.76 1.65
CA ASP A 56 6.97 5.46 2.00
C ASP A 56 6.94 4.65 3.29
N ILE A 57 7.58 3.48 3.29
CA ILE A 57 7.58 2.59 4.45
C ILE A 57 8.39 3.21 5.58
N ASP A 58 7.74 3.41 6.71
CA ASP A 58 8.37 3.88 7.93
C ASP A 58 8.92 2.72 8.79
N SER A 59 9.75 3.08 9.75
CA SER A 59 10.32 2.11 10.70
C SER A 59 9.22 1.38 11.47
N GLY A 60 9.23 0.05 11.39
CA GLY A 60 8.30 -0.82 12.13
C GLY A 60 6.99 -1.15 11.40
N GLU A 61 6.77 -0.69 10.17
CA GLU A 61 5.54 -0.99 9.43
C GLU A 61 5.53 -2.40 8.81
N LEU A 62 6.66 -2.83 8.22
CA LEU A 62 6.87 -4.19 7.71
C LEU A 62 7.56 -5.05 8.76
N ASP A 63 6.87 -5.30 9.87
CA ASP A 63 7.40 -5.93 11.08
C ASP A 63 7.36 -7.47 11.08
N VAL A 64 6.65 -8.09 10.15
CA VAL A 64 6.47 -9.55 10.08
C VAL A 64 6.96 -10.08 8.74
N ALA A 65 7.79 -11.12 8.75
CA ALA A 65 8.17 -11.83 7.53
C ALA A 65 7.06 -12.80 7.10
N GLY A 66 6.85 -12.94 5.79
CA GLY A 66 5.85 -13.82 5.21
C GLY A 66 5.06 -13.17 4.06
N TRP A 67 3.93 -13.78 3.71
CA TRP A 67 3.05 -13.28 2.66
C TRP A 67 2.14 -12.16 3.17
N TRP A 68 2.42 -10.95 2.73
CA TRP A 68 1.55 -9.80 2.90
C TRP A 68 0.57 -9.69 1.74
N VAL A 69 -0.61 -9.16 2.03
CA VAL A 69 -1.60 -8.77 1.03
C VAL A 69 -1.78 -7.26 1.11
N PHE A 70 -1.64 -6.55 -0.01
CA PHE A 70 -1.85 -5.11 -0.09
C PHE A 70 -2.94 -4.78 -1.10
N TRP A 71 -3.74 -3.75 -0.83
CA TRP A 71 -4.69 -3.19 -1.79
C TRP A 71 -4.90 -1.71 -1.51
N VAL A 72 -5.16 -0.92 -2.54
CA VAL A 72 -5.53 0.49 -2.36
C VAL A 72 -6.99 0.60 -1.97
N TYR A 73 -7.30 1.62 -1.17
CA TYR A 73 -8.66 2.03 -0.87
C TYR A 73 -8.76 3.54 -1.02
N LEU A 74 -9.70 3.98 -1.87
CA LEU A 74 -9.95 5.38 -2.18
C LEU A 74 -11.35 5.76 -1.71
N GLY A 75 -11.46 6.92 -1.06
CA GLY A 75 -12.73 7.55 -0.72
C GLY A 75 -12.88 8.92 -1.40
N PHE A 76 -14.05 9.16 -1.99
CA PHE A 76 -14.36 10.40 -2.71
C PHE A 76 -15.33 11.28 -1.92
N ASP A 77 -15.39 12.57 -2.27
CA ASP A 77 -16.22 13.58 -1.58
C ASP A 77 -17.73 13.35 -1.70
N ASP A 78 -18.16 12.69 -2.77
CA ASP A 78 -19.52 12.24 -3.00
C ASP A 78 -19.90 10.96 -2.22
N GLY A 79 -18.99 10.48 -1.36
CA GLY A 79 -19.18 9.30 -0.52
C GLY A 79 -18.91 7.97 -1.24
N ARG A 80 -18.57 7.98 -2.54
CA ARG A 80 -18.17 6.75 -3.24
C ARG A 80 -16.83 6.25 -2.73
N GLN A 81 -16.65 4.93 -2.87
CA GLN A 81 -15.44 4.23 -2.47
C GLN A 81 -14.97 3.34 -3.60
N ALA A 82 -13.67 3.28 -3.81
CA ALA A 82 -13.05 2.40 -4.81
C ALA A 82 -11.94 1.57 -4.14
N PRO A 83 -12.24 0.35 -3.68
CA PRO A 83 -11.20 -0.62 -3.34
C PRO A 83 -10.55 -1.11 -4.64
N GLY A 84 -9.21 -1.16 -4.66
CA GLY A 84 -8.45 -1.78 -5.75
C GLY A 84 -8.23 -3.27 -5.53
N ASP A 85 -7.60 -3.90 -6.51
CA ASP A 85 -7.25 -5.31 -6.46
C ASP A 85 -6.17 -5.60 -5.40
N ALA A 86 -6.31 -6.76 -4.76
CA ALA A 86 -5.34 -7.24 -3.79
C ALA A 86 -4.13 -7.89 -4.48
N VAL A 87 -2.93 -7.47 -4.09
CA VAL A 87 -1.67 -8.06 -4.52
C VAL A 87 -0.98 -8.75 -3.35
N ARG A 88 -0.41 -9.93 -3.62
CA ARG A 88 0.39 -10.68 -2.65
C ARG A 88 1.86 -10.39 -2.84
N VAL A 89 2.53 -10.02 -1.75
CA VAL A 89 3.97 -9.69 -1.73
C VAL A 89 4.63 -10.49 -0.61
N PHE A 90 5.76 -11.12 -0.91
CA PHE A 90 6.54 -11.82 0.10
C PHE A 90 7.56 -10.87 0.73
N VAL A 91 7.52 -10.76 2.05
CA VAL A 91 8.50 -10.03 2.88
C VAL A 91 9.41 -11.06 3.53
N ALA A 92 10.69 -11.03 3.19
CA ALA A 92 11.69 -11.98 3.67
C ALA A 92 12.38 -11.51 4.96
N GLU A 93 13.03 -12.43 5.66
CA GLU A 93 14.03 -12.06 6.67
C GLU A 93 15.34 -11.71 5.96
N GLU A 94 16.10 -10.75 6.49
CA GLU A 94 17.40 -10.40 5.94
C GLU A 94 18.36 -11.60 6.02
N GLY A 95 19.04 -11.91 4.91
CA GLY A 95 19.97 -13.04 4.83
C GLY A 95 19.34 -14.42 4.60
N SER A 96 18.05 -14.48 4.24
CA SER A 96 17.35 -15.70 3.82
C SER A 96 17.49 -16.05 2.33
#